data_AF-A0A2K3LTS8-F1
#
_entry.id   AF-A0A2K3LTS8-F1
#
_cell.length_a   1.000
_cell.length_b   1.000
_cell.length_c   1.000
_cell.angle_alpha   90.00
_cell.angle_beta   90.00
_cell.angle_gamma   90.00
#
_symmetry.space_group_name_H-M   'P 1'
#
loop_
_entity.id
_entity.type
_entity.pdbx_description
1 polymer ?
#
loop_
_entity_poly.entity_id
_entity_poly.type
_entity_poly.pdbx_seq_one_letter_code
_entity_poly.pdbx_strand_id
1 'polypeptide(L)' 'QYGQGRRICDRPPLLDGSNYDYWKSYMVAFLKSIDSRTWKAVLKGWEHPRIKDANGVDTEELKPEED' A
#
# COMPACT_ATOMS: atom_id res chain seq x y z
N GLN A 1 13.68 -19.48 -24.86
CA GLN A 1 12.65 -19.79 -23.85
C GLN A 1 12.62 -18.63 -22.87
N TYR A 2 11.81 -17.60 -23.14
CA TYR A 2 11.72 -16.42 -22.27
C TYR A 2 10.60 -16.64 -21.25
N GLY A 3 10.92 -17.39 -20.22
CA GLY A 3 10.11 -17.49 -19.02
C GLY A 3 10.50 -16.38 -18.05
N GLN A 4 9.71 -15.32 -18.00
CA GLN A 4 9.44 -14.61 -16.75
C GLN A 4 8.30 -13.64 -17.02
N GLY A 5 7.08 -14.10 -16.73
CA GLY A 5 5.96 -13.20 -16.53
C GLY A 5 6.37 -12.24 -15.42
N ARG A 6 6.70 -11.00 -15.79
CA ARG A 6 6.85 -9.90 -14.84
C ARG A 6 5.52 -9.79 -14.13
N ARG A 7 5.43 -10.40 -12.94
CA ARG A 7 4.47 -9.95 -11.94
C ARG A 7 4.81 -8.49 -11.75
N ILE A 8 3.84 -7.64 -12.04
CA ILE A 8 3.88 -6.18 -11.96
C ILE A 8 4.06 -5.72 -10.49
N CYS A 9 4.43 -6.65 -9.60
CA CYS A 9 4.16 -6.65 -8.18
C CYS A 9 5.42 -6.43 -7.33
N ASP A 10 6.62 -6.58 -7.90
CA ASP A 10 7.84 -6.66 -7.08
C ASP A 10 8.56 -5.33 -6.84
N ARG A 11 8.26 -4.24 -7.57
CA ARG A 11 8.87 -2.93 -7.28
C ARG A 11 8.03 -1.74 -7.78
N PRO A 12 7.50 -0.89 -6.89
CA PRO A 12 6.87 0.35 -7.30
C PRO A 12 7.94 1.30 -7.91
N PRO A 13 7.61 2.06 -8.96
CA PRO A 13 8.50 3.09 -9.49
C PRO A 13 8.69 4.21 -8.47
N LEU A 14 9.91 4.73 -8.39
CA LEU A 14 10.25 5.90 -7.56
C LEU A 14 9.53 7.14 -8.09
N LEU A 15 8.99 7.94 -7.18
CA LEU A 15 8.45 9.25 -7.51
C LEU A 15 9.63 10.23 -7.66
N ASP A 16 10.11 10.41 -8.89
CA ASP A 16 11.22 11.32 -9.22
C ASP A 16 10.75 12.71 -9.69
N GLY A 17 9.42 12.94 -9.72
CA GLY A 17 8.79 14.18 -10.19
C GLY A 17 8.53 14.23 -11.69
N SER A 18 9.06 13.28 -12.47
CA SER A 18 8.79 13.15 -13.90
C SER A 18 7.50 12.37 -14.12
N ASN A 19 6.59 12.90 -14.93
CA ASN A 19 5.38 12.19 -15.37
C ASN A 19 4.49 11.66 -14.22
N TYR A 20 4.18 12.55 -13.27
CA TYR A 20 3.36 12.25 -12.08
C TYR A 20 2.04 11.54 -12.42
N ASP A 21 1.37 11.92 -13.51
CA ASP A 21 0.09 11.31 -13.92
C ASP A 21 0.23 9.83 -14.28
N TYR A 22 1.34 9.44 -14.89
CA TYR A 22 1.66 8.05 -15.19
C TYR A 22 1.98 7.28 -13.91
N TRP A 23 2.86 7.83 -13.06
CA TRP A 23 3.20 7.24 -11.76
C TRP A 23 1.94 7.01 -10.92
N LYS A 24 1.05 8.01 -10.86
CA LYS A 24 -0.23 7.96 -10.15
C LYS A 24 -1.14 6.88 -10.70
N SER A 25 -1.34 6.83 -12.01
CA SER A 25 -2.20 5.82 -12.66
C SER A 25 -1.68 4.40 -12.40
N TYR A 26 -0.36 4.22 -12.42
CA TYR A 26 0.28 2.94 -12.17
C TYR A 26 0.14 2.51 -10.69
N MET A 27 0.38 3.41 -9.74
CA MET A 27 0.20 3.14 -8.31
C MET A 27 -1.25 2.84 -7.93
N VAL A 28 -2.21 3.53 -8.54
CA VAL A 28 -3.62 3.22 -8.37
C VAL A 28 -3.94 1.79 -8.86
N ALA A 29 -3.42 1.40 -10.03
CA ALA A 29 -3.62 0.05 -10.57
C ALA A 29 -2.92 -1.02 -9.71
N PHE A 30 -1.71 -0.76 -9.25
CA PHE A 30 -0.94 -1.63 -8.36
C PHE A 30 -1.67 -1.90 -7.04
N LEU A 31 -2.09 -0.85 -6.33
CA LEU A 31 -2.82 -0.98 -5.07
C LEU A 31 -4.16 -1.70 -5.24
N LYS A 32 -4.90 -1.39 -6.32
CA LYS A 32 -6.13 -2.11 -6.67
C LYS A 32 -5.90 -3.58 -6.99
N SER A 33 -4.74 -3.93 -7.56
CA SER A 33 -4.38 -5.33 -7.86
C SER A 33 -4.03 -6.14 -6.62
N ILE A 34 -3.54 -5.49 -5.56
CA ILE A 34 -3.25 -6.12 -4.25
C ILE A 34 -4.57 -6.36 -3.52
N ASP A 35 -5.31 -5.29 -3.23
CA ASP A 35 -6.64 -5.37 -2.65
C ASP A 35 -7.38 -4.03 -2.78
N SER A 36 -8.64 -4.09 -3.23
CA SER A 36 -9.45 -2.88 -3.41
C SER A 36 -9.78 -2.16 -2.09
N ARG A 37 -9.72 -2.85 -0.94
CA ARG A 37 -9.91 -2.26 0.39
C ARG A 37 -8.65 -1.52 0.83
N THR A 38 -7.46 -2.00 0.46
CA THR A 38 -6.19 -1.27 0.66
C THR A 38 -6.23 0.10 -0.04
N TRP A 39 -6.63 0.19 -1.31
CA TRP A 39 -6.77 1.48 -1.99
C TRP A 39 -7.81 2.41 -1.33
N LYS A 40 -8.94 1.84 -0.86
CA LYS A 40 -9.94 2.61 -0.11
C LYS A 40 -9.40 3.15 1.21
N ALA A 41 -8.53 2.42 1.90
CA ALA A 41 -7.87 2.87 3.12
C ALA A 41 -6.94 4.06 2.84
N VAL A 42 -6.14 3.99 1.76
CA VAL A 42 -5.30 5.12 1.33
C VAL A 42 -6.14 6.36 1.01
N LEU A 43 -7.25 6.20 0.29
CA LEU A 43 -8.15 7.32 -0.04
C LEU A 43 -8.86 7.95 1.16
N LYS A 44 -9.20 7.17 2.18
CA LYS A 44 -9.86 7.67 3.39
C LYS A 44 -8.91 8.38 4.36
N GLY A 45 -7.61 8.41 4.05
CA GLY A 45 -6.56 8.75 5.00
C GLY A 45 -6.16 7.48 5.71
N TRP A 46 -5.01 6.94 5.33
CA TRP A 46 -4.45 5.79 6.03
C TRP A 46 -4.10 6.20 7.46
N GLU A 47 -4.73 5.55 8.44
CA GLU A 47 -4.38 5.68 9.85
C GLU A 47 -3.48 4.53 10.24
N HIS A 48 -2.38 4.86 10.92
CA HIS A 48 -1.44 3.85 11.38
C HIS A 48 -2.14 2.90 12.35
N PRO A 49 -2.09 1.56 12.13
CA PRO A 49 -2.71 0.63 13.05
C PRO A 49 -2.07 0.77 14.44
N ARG A 50 -2.94 0.86 15.46
CA ARG A 50 -2.57 0.92 16.87
C ARG A 50 -2.74 -0.45 17.51
N ILE A 51 -2.01 -0.69 18.59
CA ILE A 51 -2.17 -1.90 19.38
C ILE A 51 -3.52 -1.82 20.09
N LYS A 52 -4.32 -2.89 20.00
CA LYS A 52 -5.58 -2.98 20.74
C LYS A 52 -5.34 -3.63 22.08
N ASP A 53 -5.87 -3.02 23.14
CA ASP A 53 -5.84 -3.64 24.47
C ASP A 53 -6.81 -4.85 24.54
N ALA A 54 -6.81 -5.56 25.67
CA ALA A 54 -7.69 -6.72 25.86
C ALA A 54 -9.19 -6.41 25.70
N ASN A 55 -9.59 -5.14 25.84
CA ASN A 55 -10.95 -4.67 25.65
C ASN A 55 -11.24 -4.15 24.23
N GLY A 56 -10.25 -4.19 23.33
CA GLY A 56 -10.41 -3.81 21.93
C GLY A 56 -10.33 -2.30 21.63
N VAL A 57 -9.85 -1.49 22.58
CA VAL A 57 -9.62 -0.05 22.44
C VAL A 57 -8.21 0.18 21.86
N ASP A 58 -8.11 1.10 20.90
CA ASP A 58 -6.82 1.52 20.35
C ASP A 58 -5.98 2.24 21.41
N THR A 59 -4.81 1.69 21.72
CA THR A 59 -3.82 2.34 22.58
C THR A 59 -3.06 3.43 21.81
N GLU A 60 -2.32 4.30 22.52
CA GLU A 60 -1.43 5.28 21.86
C GLU A 60 -0.22 4.62 21.19
N GLU A 61 -0.01 3.32 21.43
CA GLU A 61 1.11 2.56 20.90
C GLU A 61 0.80 2.05 19.49
N LEU A 62 1.72 2.33 18.56
CA LEU A 62 1.60 1.89 17.16
C LEU A 62 1.95 0.41 17.04
N LYS A 63 1.18 -0.34 16.25
CA LYS A 63 1.51 -1.74 15.96
C LYS A 63 2.83 -1.76 15.16
N PRO A 64 3.86 -2.51 15.58
CA PRO A 64 5.10 -2.62 14.82
C PRO A 64 4.83 -3.18 13.43
N GLU A 65 5.53 -2.67 12.41
CA GLU A 65 5.58 -3.33 11.10
C GLU A 65 6.30 -4.67 11.29
N GLU A 66 5.65 -5.76 10.89
CA GLU A 66 6.27 -7.08 10.83
C GLU A 66 7.18 -7.09 9.58
N ASP A 67 8.48 -7.32 9.77
CA ASP A 67 9.54 -7.38 8.73
C ASP A 67 9.44 -8.67 7.89
#